data_AF-A0A646KII4-F1
#
_entry.id   AF-A0A646KII4-F1
#
_cell.length_a   1.000
_cell.length_b   1.000
_cell.length_c   1.000
_cell.angle_alpha   90.00
_cell.angle_beta   90.00
_cell.angle_gamma   90.00
#
_symmetry.space_group_name_H-M   'P 1'
#
loop_
_entity.id
_entity.type
_entity.pdbx_description
1 polymer ?
#
loop_
_entity_poly.entity_id
_entity_poly.type
_entity_poly.pdbx_seq_one_letter_code
_entity_poly.pdbx_strand_id
1 'polypeptide(L)'
;MTRSPRTRLWRSTLAVSAAIAVTAGVVAAAPDSKKKAPAAAKPKLSLIAATKSVTLDKYSWSEGVWLDLGTYVTAEGAPFEFKVTRESYKKPIVAKQIIRDGKKTTTKTLPTGTVKDFSGLPDFVDVKITDPAGKTVLKTSQNFCPNNASGRVRPDAPATSKYPGGCPTNPFTLGSVWGVEEGWASNTYSGHYEDDATVDLAAGSYTAKISVAKKYRDLFGIANKTQTVKVTVIEHPDEPGEGGWGAARKAAAGAGADAHAHHAGHGKAQPPVSLAEATGGTAPTYNVGHGPHPPAPPALPWALKKNARTSANIGDKAGQTDGSRQAPGAKPNAKRPTGKPVVPASAPKPDLRSLPAYGVTIVDGKEYDTPGKDYVAFSANVWNAGPAQLVVDGFRKPGADLMDAYQYFYDAKGKQIGYTPTGTMEWDPRPGHVHWHFTDFASYRLLKEDKKEAVRSGKEAFCLANTDAVDYTVKNANWHPDGTDLSTSCGQENSISVREVLDVGSGDTYTQDLPDQSFDITDVPNGTYWIQVLANPEKRLKETSTSNNSALRKIVLGGKPGARTVSVPAHHLVDAN
;
A
#
# COMPACT_ATOMS: atom_id res chain seq x y z
N MET A 1 -20.69 9.98 96.90
CA MET A 1 -21.29 11.27 96.48
C MET A 1 -22.15 11.03 95.27
N THR A 2 -23.35 11.61 95.33
CA THR A 2 -24.53 11.43 94.48
C THR A 2 -24.37 11.99 93.07
N ARG A 3 -24.91 11.28 92.07
CA ARG A 3 -25.88 11.78 91.05
C ARG A 3 -25.99 10.83 89.84
N SER A 4 -27.11 10.11 89.76
CA SER A 4 -27.88 9.97 88.50
C SER A 4 -28.64 11.29 88.24
N PRO A 5 -29.13 11.68 87.03
CA PRO A 5 -30.09 10.85 86.27
C PRO A 5 -30.32 11.12 84.74
N ARG A 6 -31.15 10.24 84.10
CA ARG A 6 -32.24 10.52 83.10
C ARG A 6 -31.82 11.13 81.71
N THR A 7 -32.42 10.84 80.54
CA THR A 7 -33.76 10.36 80.15
C THR A 7 -33.87 10.16 78.61
N ARG A 8 -34.91 9.40 78.21
CA ARG A 8 -35.79 9.53 77.01
C ARG A 8 -35.42 8.85 75.67
N LEU A 9 -35.98 7.65 75.53
CA LEU A 9 -37.02 7.22 74.56
C LEU A 9 -37.30 8.14 73.36
N TRP A 10 -37.23 7.54 72.16
CA TRP A 10 -38.37 7.60 71.22
C TRP A 10 -38.53 6.26 70.50
N ARG A 11 -39.77 5.75 70.51
CA ARG A 11 -40.24 4.58 69.75
C ARG A 11 -40.74 5.08 68.39
N SER A 12 -40.55 4.30 67.33
CA SER A 12 -41.63 3.91 66.39
C SER A 12 -41.17 2.81 65.44
N THR A 13 -42.13 1.96 65.11
CA THR A 13 -42.06 0.59 64.63
C THR A 13 -42.25 0.47 63.11
N LEU A 14 -42.03 -0.77 62.61
CA LEU A 14 -42.52 -1.40 61.37
C LEU A 14 -41.64 -1.29 60.10
N ALA A 15 -40.97 -2.38 59.73
CA ALA A 15 -41.53 -3.38 58.79
C ALA A 15 -40.55 -4.57 58.61
N VAL A 16 -41.10 -5.78 58.68
CA VAL A 16 -40.44 -7.08 58.51
C VAL A 16 -40.35 -7.42 57.01
N SER A 17 -39.23 -7.97 56.53
CA SER A 17 -39.15 -9.28 55.84
C SER A 17 -37.98 -9.41 54.86
N ALA A 18 -37.52 -10.67 54.75
CA ALA A 18 -36.64 -11.28 53.75
C ALA A 18 -35.12 -11.15 53.95
N ALA A 19 -34.60 -12.04 54.79
CA ALA A 19 -33.21 -12.47 54.79
C ALA A 19 -32.88 -13.25 53.50
N ILE A 20 -31.83 -12.83 52.81
CA ILE A 20 -31.03 -13.71 51.94
C ILE A 20 -29.64 -13.75 52.56
N ALA A 21 -29.35 -14.82 53.28
CA ALA A 21 -28.00 -15.11 53.76
C ALA A 21 -27.18 -15.61 52.56
N VAL A 22 -26.36 -14.73 51.97
CA VAL A 22 -25.28 -15.15 51.07
C VAL A 22 -24.14 -15.62 51.97
N THR A 23 -23.96 -16.94 52.05
CA THR A 23 -22.77 -17.56 52.61
C THR A 23 -21.56 -17.12 51.80
N ALA A 24 -20.77 -16.21 52.37
CA ALA A 24 -19.45 -15.89 51.87
C ALA A 24 -18.54 -17.12 52.07
N GLY A 25 -18.52 -18.00 51.08
CA GLY A 25 -17.49 -19.01 50.95
C GLY A 25 -16.16 -18.31 50.72
N VAL A 26 -15.28 -18.36 51.72
CA VAL A 26 -13.87 -17.99 51.57
C VAL A 26 -13.25 -18.99 50.61
N VAL A 27 -13.22 -18.66 49.31
CA VAL A 27 -12.37 -19.34 48.35
C VAL A 27 -10.95 -18.89 48.68
N ALA A 28 -10.18 -19.79 49.29
CA ALA A 28 -8.75 -19.63 49.43
C ALA A 28 -8.17 -19.34 48.04
N ALA A 29 -7.72 -18.11 47.82
CA ALA A 29 -6.97 -17.74 46.64
C ALA A 29 -5.72 -18.62 46.61
N ALA A 30 -5.70 -19.61 45.70
CA ALA A 30 -4.45 -20.20 45.28
C ALA A 30 -3.52 -19.04 44.88
N PRO A 31 -2.24 -19.03 45.28
CA PRO A 31 -1.35 -17.98 44.90
C PRO A 31 -1.32 -17.93 43.38
N ASP A 32 -1.84 -16.84 42.82
CA ASP A 32 -1.73 -16.49 41.41
C ASP A 32 -0.30 -16.83 41.00
N SER A 33 -0.17 -17.87 40.18
CA SER A 33 1.06 -18.20 39.49
C SER A 33 1.56 -16.92 38.88
N LYS A 34 2.62 -16.36 39.51
CA LYS A 34 3.22 -15.09 39.15
C LYS A 34 3.23 -14.99 37.64
N LYS A 35 2.48 -14.04 37.07
CA LYS A 35 2.59 -13.67 35.67
C LYS A 35 4.08 -13.56 35.39
N LYS A 36 4.60 -14.52 34.63
CA LYS A 36 5.98 -14.53 34.20
C LYS A 36 6.19 -13.19 33.48
N ALA A 37 7.09 -12.37 34.00
CA ALA A 37 7.55 -11.19 33.28
C ALA A 37 7.88 -11.61 31.84
N PRO A 38 7.51 -10.83 30.80
CA PRO A 38 7.67 -11.29 29.42
C PRO A 38 9.14 -11.59 29.15
N ALA A 39 9.42 -12.84 28.81
CA ALA A 39 10.76 -13.31 28.49
C ALA A 39 10.92 -13.33 26.96
N ALA A 40 11.49 -12.27 26.40
CA ALA A 40 12.65 -12.25 25.47
C ALA A 40 12.66 -10.99 24.57
N ALA A 41 13.77 -10.26 24.68
CA ALA A 41 14.22 -9.05 23.99
C ALA A 41 14.40 -9.13 22.45
N LYS A 42 14.02 -10.23 21.81
CA LYS A 42 14.28 -10.50 20.39
C LYS A 42 13.08 -11.23 19.79
N PRO A 43 12.70 -10.90 18.54
CA PRO A 43 11.60 -11.59 17.87
C PRO A 43 11.93 -13.08 17.76
N LYS A 44 11.05 -13.92 18.30
CA LYS A 44 11.08 -15.36 18.07
C LYS A 44 10.39 -15.62 16.75
N LEU A 45 11.20 -15.86 15.73
CA LEU A 45 10.73 -16.12 14.37
C LEU A 45 10.48 -17.61 14.14
N SER A 46 9.38 -17.96 13.46
CA SER A 46 9.09 -19.34 13.07
C SER A 46 8.46 -19.41 11.69
N LEU A 47 8.89 -20.39 10.89
CA LEU A 47 8.21 -20.77 9.65
C LEU A 47 7.05 -21.70 9.99
N ILE A 48 5.84 -21.36 9.58
CA ILE A 48 4.63 -22.18 9.72
C ILE A 48 3.98 -22.42 8.36
N ALA A 49 3.19 -23.49 8.26
CA ALA A 49 2.25 -23.69 7.16
C ALA A 49 0.83 -23.52 7.72
N ALA A 50 0.03 -22.65 7.10
CA ALA A 50 -1.35 -22.42 7.48
C ALA A 50 -2.25 -23.62 7.11
N THR A 51 -1.85 -24.37 6.09
CA THR A 51 -2.56 -25.55 5.60
C THR A 51 -1.60 -26.73 5.40
N LYS A 52 -2.15 -27.95 5.36
CA LYS A 52 -1.43 -29.17 5.02
C LYS A 52 -1.40 -29.44 3.51
N SER A 53 -2.27 -28.77 2.76
CA SER A 53 -2.39 -28.92 1.31
C SER A 53 -2.83 -27.63 0.65
N VAL A 54 -2.31 -27.37 -0.54
CA VAL A 54 -2.73 -26.27 -1.42
C VAL A 54 -3.12 -26.82 -2.79
N THR A 55 -4.05 -26.12 -3.43
CA THR A 55 -4.32 -26.27 -4.85
C THR A 55 -3.79 -25.02 -5.54
N LEU A 56 -3.01 -25.22 -6.59
CA LEU A 56 -2.45 -24.16 -7.41
C LEU A 56 -3.05 -24.27 -8.81
N ASP A 57 -3.37 -23.12 -9.38
CA ASP A 57 -3.97 -23.03 -10.69
C ASP A 57 -2.88 -22.72 -11.74
N LYS A 58 -2.89 -23.49 -12.82
CA LYS A 58 -2.19 -23.20 -14.06
C LYS A 58 -3.21 -22.71 -15.07
N TYR A 59 -3.06 -21.49 -15.53
CA TYR A 59 -3.91 -20.95 -16.58
C TYR A 59 -3.23 -21.11 -17.93
N SER A 60 -4.01 -21.34 -18.98
CA SER A 60 -3.56 -21.40 -20.38
C SER A 60 -2.86 -20.12 -20.84
N TRP A 61 -3.24 -18.96 -20.29
CA TRP A 61 -2.62 -17.67 -20.55
C TRP A 61 -1.38 -17.39 -19.70
N SER A 62 -1.09 -18.21 -18.68
CA SER A 62 0.09 -18.03 -17.83
C SER A 62 1.22 -18.96 -18.26
N GLU A 63 2.46 -18.46 -18.25
CA GLU A 63 3.63 -19.27 -18.61
C GLU A 63 3.95 -20.37 -17.58
N GLY A 64 3.31 -20.33 -16.40
CA GLY A 64 3.50 -21.31 -15.34
C GLY A 64 2.52 -21.19 -14.19
N VAL A 65 2.93 -21.69 -13.02
CA VAL A 65 2.16 -21.75 -11.76
C VAL A 65 2.77 -20.84 -10.70
N TRP A 66 1.95 -20.04 -10.01
CA TRP A 66 2.38 -19.27 -8.84
C TRP A 66 2.51 -20.17 -7.60
N LEU A 67 3.67 -20.16 -6.96
CA LEU A 67 3.97 -21.05 -5.82
C LEU A 67 3.61 -20.43 -4.46
N ASP A 68 2.37 -20.00 -4.28
CA ASP A 68 1.88 -19.71 -2.92
C ASP A 68 1.59 -21.02 -2.18
N LEU A 69 2.54 -21.45 -1.34
CA LEU A 69 2.47 -22.69 -0.59
C LEU A 69 1.74 -22.56 0.76
N GLY A 70 1.12 -21.41 1.03
CA GLY A 70 0.39 -21.15 2.27
C GLY A 70 1.29 -21.15 3.51
N THR A 71 2.55 -20.71 3.35
CA THR A 71 3.54 -20.62 4.44
C THR A 71 3.78 -19.19 4.89
N TYR A 72 4.12 -19.03 6.18
CA TYR A 72 4.25 -17.73 6.81
C TYR A 72 5.44 -17.70 7.77
N VAL A 73 6.08 -16.54 7.91
CA VAL A 73 7.04 -16.26 8.99
C VAL A 73 6.32 -15.51 10.10
N THR A 74 6.22 -16.12 11.28
CA THR A 74 5.63 -15.50 12.48
C THR A 74 6.66 -14.69 13.24
N ALA A 75 6.22 -13.66 13.96
CA ALA A 75 7.02 -12.93 14.95
C ALA A 75 6.35 -12.95 16.33
N GLU A 76 6.99 -13.57 17.32
CA GLU A 76 6.51 -13.60 18.71
C GLU A 76 7.48 -12.93 19.69
N GLY A 77 6.97 -12.39 20.80
CA GLY A 77 7.75 -11.79 21.88
C GLY A 77 8.29 -10.38 21.59
N ALA A 78 8.58 -10.07 20.33
CA ALA A 78 8.88 -8.73 19.83
C ALA A 78 8.59 -8.68 18.32
N PRO A 79 8.41 -7.48 17.73
CA PRO A 79 8.27 -7.37 16.28
C PRO A 79 9.62 -7.64 15.58
N PHE A 80 9.53 -8.09 14.33
CA PHE A 80 10.67 -8.17 13.42
C PHE A 80 10.75 -6.87 12.63
N GLU A 81 11.82 -6.08 12.77
CA GLU A 81 11.84 -4.71 12.25
C GLU A 81 13.19 -4.38 11.60
N PHE A 82 13.15 -3.68 10.46
CA PHE A 82 14.31 -3.11 9.78
C PHE A 82 14.07 -1.68 9.38
N LYS A 83 15.13 -0.87 9.48
CA LYS A 83 15.29 0.36 8.71
C LYS A 83 16.24 0.06 7.56
N VAL A 84 15.75 0.16 6.33
CA VAL A 84 16.50 -0.08 5.11
C VAL A 84 16.68 1.24 4.39
N THR A 85 17.92 1.60 4.07
CA THR A 85 18.24 2.93 3.52
C THR A 85 19.32 2.85 2.47
N ARG A 86 19.27 3.78 1.52
CA ARG A 86 20.28 4.08 0.52
C ARG A 86 20.55 5.59 0.59
N GLU A 87 21.74 5.96 1.02
CA GLU A 87 22.11 7.39 1.21
C GLU A 87 22.14 8.16 -0.12
N SER A 88 22.56 7.49 -1.20
CA SER A 88 22.49 7.99 -2.57
C SER A 88 22.61 6.80 -3.54
N TYR A 89 22.29 7.00 -4.82
CA TYR A 89 22.44 5.96 -5.84
C TYR A 89 23.90 5.51 -6.08
N LYS A 90 24.89 6.21 -5.51
CA LYS A 90 26.32 5.82 -5.54
C LYS A 90 26.72 4.90 -4.39
N LYS A 91 25.84 4.66 -3.43
CA LYS A 91 26.11 3.87 -2.22
C LYS A 91 25.21 2.63 -2.18
N PRO A 92 25.72 1.50 -1.65
CA PRO A 92 24.91 0.29 -1.51
C PRO A 92 23.78 0.51 -0.51
N ILE A 93 22.76 -0.34 -0.61
CA ILE A 93 21.67 -0.39 0.37
C ILE A 93 22.21 -0.96 1.69
N VAL A 94 21.76 -0.39 2.80
CA VAL A 94 22.08 -0.85 4.15
C VAL A 94 20.78 -1.17 4.89
N ALA A 95 20.64 -2.42 5.31
CA ALA A 95 19.56 -2.86 6.19
C ALA A 95 20.04 -2.93 7.65
N LYS A 96 19.36 -2.24 8.55
CA LYS A 96 19.61 -2.27 10.00
C LYS A 96 18.41 -2.87 10.69
N GLN A 97 18.59 -4.04 11.30
CA GLN A 97 17.59 -4.63 12.17
C GLN A 97 17.43 -3.77 13.42
N ILE A 98 16.20 -3.41 13.76
CA ILE A 98 15.85 -2.70 14.99
C ILE A 98 15.45 -3.76 16.02
N ILE A 99 16.14 -3.78 17.15
CA ILE A 99 15.91 -4.73 18.24
C ILE A 99 15.42 -3.93 19.46
N ARG A 100 14.17 -4.18 19.87
CA ARG A 100 13.49 -3.51 20.96
C ARG A 100 13.44 -4.44 22.17
N ASP A 101 14.13 -4.06 23.23
CA ASP A 101 14.18 -4.77 24.52
C ASP A 101 13.60 -3.87 25.61
N GLY A 102 12.28 -3.98 25.81
CA GLY A 102 11.53 -3.09 26.69
C GLY A 102 11.70 -1.62 26.26
N LYS A 103 12.41 -0.82 27.07
CA LYS A 103 12.72 0.59 26.77
C LYS A 103 14.00 0.79 25.96
N LYS A 104 14.85 -0.24 25.83
CA LYS A 104 16.13 -0.15 25.13
C LYS A 104 15.93 -0.51 23.65
N THR A 105 16.33 0.40 22.76
CA THR A 105 16.39 0.11 21.32
C THR A 105 17.85 0.01 20.90
N THR A 106 18.20 -1.08 20.23
CA THR A 106 19.52 -1.29 19.62
C THR A 106 19.37 -1.58 18.14
N THR A 107 20.43 -1.36 17.36
CA THR A 107 20.42 -1.66 15.93
C THR A 107 21.54 -2.61 15.57
N LYS A 108 21.24 -3.57 14.71
CA LYS A 108 22.21 -4.52 14.15
C LYS A 108 22.21 -4.37 12.62
N THR A 109 23.30 -3.88 12.06
CA THR A 109 23.48 -3.84 10.61
C THR A 109 23.59 -5.26 10.07
N LEU A 110 22.85 -5.56 9.00
CA LEU A 110 22.98 -6.83 8.31
C LEU A 110 24.31 -6.89 7.53
N PRO A 111 24.89 -8.07 7.31
CA PRO A 111 26.08 -8.21 6.48
C PRO A 111 25.92 -7.57 5.10
N THR A 112 26.99 -6.98 4.57
CA THR A 112 27.00 -6.41 3.21
C THR A 112 26.58 -7.47 2.19
N GLY A 113 25.73 -7.09 1.22
CA GLY A 113 25.20 -8.01 0.21
C GLY A 113 24.02 -8.86 0.65
N THR A 114 23.54 -8.73 1.91
CA THR A 114 22.31 -9.41 2.34
C THR A 114 21.07 -8.91 1.60
N VAL A 115 21.07 -7.65 1.16
CA VAL A 115 19.92 -7.01 0.48
C VAL A 115 20.42 -6.42 -0.84
N LYS A 116 19.71 -6.72 -1.94
CA LYS A 116 20.03 -6.22 -3.29
C LYS A 116 19.23 -4.97 -3.67
N ASP A 117 17.96 -4.93 -3.27
CA ASP A 117 16.97 -3.91 -3.62
C ASP A 117 16.02 -3.70 -2.42
N PHE A 118 14.92 -2.96 -2.62
CA PHE A 118 13.95 -2.69 -1.55
C PHE A 118 12.81 -3.72 -1.46
N SER A 119 12.81 -4.77 -2.30
CA SER A 119 11.73 -5.76 -2.41
C SER A 119 11.71 -6.79 -1.28
N GLY A 120 12.78 -6.89 -0.49
CA GLY A 120 12.84 -7.75 0.69
C GLY A 120 14.18 -8.46 0.87
N LEU A 121 14.14 -9.60 1.55
CA LEU A 121 15.29 -10.46 1.82
C LEU A 121 15.41 -11.53 0.73
N PRO A 122 16.46 -11.49 -0.12
CA PRO A 122 16.59 -12.40 -1.25
C PRO A 122 16.93 -13.84 -0.82
N ASP A 123 16.39 -14.83 -1.54
CA ASP A 123 16.57 -16.27 -1.29
C ASP A 123 16.30 -16.67 0.17
N PHE A 124 15.17 -16.22 0.71
CA PHE A 124 14.83 -16.45 2.10
C PHE A 124 14.24 -17.83 2.35
N VAL A 125 13.40 -18.30 1.42
CA VAL A 125 12.74 -19.60 1.52
C VAL A 125 13.27 -20.55 0.46
N ASP A 126 13.77 -21.70 0.88
CA ASP A 126 14.12 -22.82 0.01
C ASP A 126 12.88 -23.69 -0.21
N VAL A 127 12.55 -23.97 -1.47
CA VAL A 127 11.42 -24.81 -1.88
C VAL A 127 11.94 -25.99 -2.69
N LYS A 128 11.54 -27.20 -2.30
CA LYS A 128 11.78 -28.43 -3.05
C LYS A 128 10.46 -29.16 -3.29
N ILE A 129 10.12 -29.40 -4.55
CA ILE A 129 8.90 -30.12 -4.93
C ILE A 129 9.27 -31.50 -5.48
N THR A 130 8.56 -32.53 -5.02
CA THR A 130 8.71 -33.91 -5.49
C THR A 130 7.38 -34.45 -6.02
N ASP A 131 7.44 -35.24 -7.08
CA ASP A 131 6.30 -35.99 -7.62
C ASP A 131 5.90 -37.17 -6.69
N PRO A 132 4.83 -37.92 -7.00
CA PRO A 132 4.40 -39.07 -6.20
C PRO A 132 5.41 -40.23 -6.18
N ALA A 133 6.30 -40.31 -7.18
CA ALA A 133 7.39 -41.27 -7.23
C ALA A 133 8.59 -40.85 -6.34
N GLY A 134 8.54 -39.67 -5.74
CA GLY A 134 9.59 -39.11 -4.89
C GLY A 134 10.73 -38.44 -5.67
N LYS A 135 10.62 -38.35 -7.01
CA LYS A 135 11.60 -37.63 -7.84
C LYS A 135 11.43 -36.14 -7.62
N THR A 136 12.55 -35.43 -7.50
CA THR A 136 12.53 -33.97 -7.40
C THR A 136 12.26 -33.37 -8.76
N VAL A 137 11.17 -32.62 -8.88
CA VAL A 137 10.75 -31.96 -10.13
C VAL A 137 11.11 -30.47 -10.13
N LEU A 138 11.20 -29.85 -8.94
CA LEU A 138 11.61 -28.45 -8.81
C LEU A 138 12.46 -28.23 -7.55
N LYS A 139 13.47 -27.38 -7.68
CA LYS A 139 14.17 -26.72 -6.58
C LYS A 139 14.27 -25.25 -6.91
N THR A 140 13.79 -24.39 -6.03
CA THR A 140 13.84 -22.94 -6.20
C THR A 140 13.97 -22.25 -4.85
N SER A 141 14.31 -20.96 -4.88
CA SER A 141 14.29 -20.07 -3.72
C SER A 141 13.25 -18.97 -3.95
N GLN A 142 12.67 -18.46 -2.86
CA GLN A 142 11.76 -17.30 -2.89
C GLN A 142 12.29 -16.20 -1.98
N ASN A 143 12.13 -14.96 -2.43
CA ASN A 143 12.45 -13.78 -1.63
C ASN A 143 11.39 -13.60 -0.53
N PHE A 144 11.74 -12.94 0.57
CA PHE A 144 10.80 -12.67 1.66
C PHE A 144 10.70 -11.17 1.92
N CYS A 145 9.55 -10.60 1.61
CA CYS A 145 9.19 -9.26 2.03
C CYS A 145 8.56 -9.32 3.44
N PRO A 146 9.18 -8.72 4.48
CA PRO A 146 8.58 -8.72 5.81
C PRO A 146 7.22 -8.00 5.87
N ASN A 147 7.04 -6.97 5.03
CA ASN A 147 5.78 -6.21 4.91
C ASN A 147 4.70 -6.89 4.06
N ASN A 148 4.96 -8.11 3.55
CA ASN A 148 4.01 -8.80 2.67
C ASN A 148 2.68 -9.08 3.39
N ALA A 149 1.68 -9.58 2.64
CA ALA A 149 0.37 -9.99 3.12
C ALA A 149 0.46 -10.66 4.51
N SER A 150 0.10 -9.90 5.54
CA SER A 150 0.32 -10.26 6.93
C SER A 150 -0.99 -10.36 7.67
N GLY A 151 -1.05 -11.26 8.65
CA GLY A 151 -2.22 -11.47 9.49
C GLY A 151 -1.87 -11.80 10.93
N ARG A 152 -2.80 -11.54 11.84
CA ARG A 152 -2.69 -11.93 13.26
C ARG A 152 -2.69 -13.46 13.37
N VAL A 153 -1.71 -14.02 14.08
CA VAL A 153 -1.67 -15.46 14.41
C VAL A 153 -2.32 -15.81 15.74
N ARG A 154 -2.67 -14.79 16.54
CA ARG A 154 -3.35 -14.96 17.83
C ARG A 154 -4.40 -13.85 18.04
N PRO A 155 -5.54 -14.14 18.70
CA PRO A 155 -6.63 -13.16 18.88
C PRO A 155 -6.26 -11.93 19.70
N ASP A 156 -5.27 -12.04 20.58
CA ASP A 156 -4.79 -10.98 21.47
C ASP A 156 -3.67 -10.12 20.86
N ALA A 157 -3.24 -10.42 19.62
CA ALA A 157 -2.30 -9.57 18.89
C ALA A 157 -2.94 -8.20 18.53
N PRO A 158 -2.12 -7.15 18.31
CA PRO A 158 -2.62 -5.84 17.89
C PRO A 158 -3.54 -5.94 16.67
N ALA A 159 -4.62 -5.15 16.66
CA ALA A 159 -5.64 -5.24 15.63
C ALA A 159 -5.13 -4.88 14.22
N THR A 160 -4.11 -4.02 14.15
CA THR A 160 -3.44 -3.58 12.92
C THR A 160 -1.92 -3.72 13.06
N SER A 161 -1.23 -3.86 11.93
CA SER A 161 0.23 -3.77 11.87
C SER A 161 0.65 -2.31 11.74
N LYS A 162 1.72 -1.93 12.42
CA LYS A 162 2.30 -0.58 12.28
C LYS A 162 3.14 -0.40 11.02
N TYR A 163 3.56 -1.49 10.37
CA TYR A 163 4.46 -1.46 9.22
C TYR A 163 3.69 -1.25 7.91
N PRO A 164 4.36 -0.75 6.85
CA PRO A 164 3.75 -0.64 5.52
C PRO A 164 3.16 -1.97 5.04
N GLY A 165 2.16 -1.90 4.15
CA GLY A 165 1.47 -3.08 3.59
C GLY A 165 2.24 -3.86 2.50
N GLY A 166 3.43 -3.39 2.12
CA GLY A 166 4.27 -4.03 1.11
C GLY A 166 5.73 -3.56 1.17
N CYS A 167 6.61 -4.26 0.48
CA CYS A 167 7.99 -3.83 0.26
C CYS A 167 8.05 -3.03 -1.05
N PRO A 168 8.80 -1.91 -1.10
CA PRO A 168 8.85 -1.10 -2.32
C PRO A 168 9.51 -1.85 -3.49
N THR A 169 8.90 -1.76 -4.66
CA THR A 169 9.42 -2.32 -5.92
C THR A 169 10.07 -1.25 -6.82
N ASN A 170 9.87 0.04 -6.52
CA ASN A 170 10.47 1.12 -7.28
C ASN A 170 12.02 1.02 -7.24
N PRO A 171 12.71 0.99 -8.40
CA PRO A 171 14.17 0.80 -8.44
C PRO A 171 14.93 1.96 -7.78
N PHE A 172 14.30 3.14 -7.72
CA PHE A 172 14.87 4.37 -7.19
C PHE A 172 14.45 4.69 -5.74
N THR A 173 13.79 3.77 -5.04
CA THR A 173 13.56 3.87 -3.58
C THR A 173 14.88 4.18 -2.85
N LEU A 174 14.79 5.09 -1.87
CA LEU A 174 15.88 5.55 -1.01
C LEU A 174 15.76 5.04 0.42
N GLY A 175 14.54 4.76 0.89
CA GLY A 175 14.34 4.27 2.25
C GLY A 175 13.02 3.53 2.46
N SER A 176 13.07 2.49 3.28
CA SER A 176 11.89 1.72 3.67
C SER A 176 12.01 1.24 5.11
N VAL A 177 10.86 1.04 5.74
CA VAL A 177 10.74 0.31 7.00
C VAL A 177 10.07 -1.01 6.71
N TRP A 178 10.75 -2.09 7.05
CA TRP A 178 10.20 -3.44 6.92
C TRP A 178 9.88 -4.01 8.29
N GLY A 179 8.78 -4.74 8.42
CA GLY A 179 8.57 -5.52 9.60
C GLY A 179 7.33 -6.42 9.64
N VAL A 180 7.39 -7.35 10.59
CA VAL A 180 6.28 -8.20 11.01
C VAL A 180 5.93 -7.80 12.44
N GLU A 181 4.68 -7.38 12.64
CA GLU A 181 4.18 -6.97 13.96
C GLU A 181 4.21 -8.13 14.96
N GLU A 182 4.34 -7.82 16.25
CA GLU A 182 4.33 -8.85 17.27
C GLU A 182 2.98 -9.58 17.31
N GLY A 183 3.00 -10.91 17.21
CA GLY A 183 1.79 -11.74 17.12
C GLY A 183 1.16 -11.77 15.73
N TRP A 184 1.90 -11.30 14.72
CA TRP A 184 1.54 -11.42 13.32
C TRP A 184 2.44 -12.42 12.61
N ALA A 185 2.04 -12.77 11.39
CA ALA A 185 2.87 -13.51 10.45
C ALA A 185 2.72 -12.93 9.06
N SER A 186 3.81 -12.97 8.30
CA SER A 186 3.90 -12.45 6.92
C SER A 186 4.05 -13.61 5.96
N ASN A 187 3.29 -13.59 4.86
CA ASN A 187 3.31 -14.62 3.83
C ASN A 187 4.72 -14.72 3.24
N THR A 188 5.23 -15.95 3.12
CA THR A 188 6.56 -16.20 2.53
C THR A 188 6.59 -16.05 1.02
N TYR A 189 5.44 -16.10 0.35
CA TYR A 189 5.34 -15.98 -1.09
C TYR A 189 5.30 -14.51 -1.50
N SER A 190 6.37 -14.03 -2.13
CA SER A 190 6.53 -12.67 -2.63
C SER A 190 6.36 -12.57 -4.14
N GLY A 191 6.00 -13.65 -4.83
CA GLY A 191 5.91 -13.67 -6.30
C GLY A 191 4.86 -12.75 -6.91
N HIS A 192 4.04 -12.07 -6.09
CA HIS A 192 3.19 -10.96 -6.56
C HIS A 192 3.98 -9.67 -6.83
N TYR A 193 5.22 -9.56 -6.35
CA TYR A 193 6.10 -8.39 -6.54
C TYR A 193 7.23 -8.64 -7.55
N GLU A 194 7.27 -9.84 -8.15
CA GLU A 194 8.32 -10.26 -9.06
C GLU A 194 7.69 -10.55 -10.42
N ASP A 195 8.16 -9.86 -11.45
CA ASP A 195 7.85 -10.21 -12.84
C ASP A 195 8.36 -11.65 -13.08
N ASP A 196 7.51 -12.50 -13.67
CA ASP A 196 7.79 -13.92 -13.98
C ASP A 196 8.03 -14.86 -12.78
N ALA A 197 7.37 -14.63 -11.64
CA ALA A 197 7.47 -15.52 -10.46
C ALA A 197 6.81 -16.92 -10.64
N THR A 198 6.40 -17.28 -11.86
CA THR A 198 5.76 -18.55 -12.13
C THR A 198 6.80 -19.66 -12.34
N VAL A 199 6.40 -20.90 -12.07
CA VAL A 199 7.25 -22.06 -12.31
C VAL A 199 6.55 -23.02 -13.26
N ASP A 200 7.33 -23.69 -14.11
CA ASP A 200 6.80 -24.76 -14.93
C ASP A 200 6.56 -26.01 -14.08
N LEU A 201 5.28 -26.26 -13.80
CA LEU A 201 4.79 -27.48 -13.17
C LEU A 201 3.57 -27.97 -13.94
N ALA A 202 3.61 -29.21 -14.38
CA ALA A 202 2.46 -29.85 -15.01
C ALA A 202 1.33 -30.06 -14.00
N ALA A 203 0.09 -30.15 -14.50
CA ALA A 203 -1.04 -30.59 -13.70
C ALA A 203 -0.75 -31.94 -13.04
N GLY A 204 -1.09 -32.07 -11.75
CA GLY A 204 -0.77 -33.27 -10.99
C GLY A 204 -0.68 -33.06 -9.49
N SER A 205 -0.24 -34.11 -8.79
CA SER A 205 -0.05 -34.09 -7.33
C SER A 205 1.42 -34.15 -6.97
N TYR A 206 1.82 -33.32 -6.01
CA TYR A 206 3.20 -33.17 -5.57
C TYR A 206 3.28 -33.02 -4.05
N THR A 207 4.51 -33.08 -3.54
CA THR A 207 4.84 -32.72 -2.15
C THR A 207 5.89 -31.62 -2.16
N ALA A 208 5.58 -30.48 -1.56
CA ALA A 208 6.52 -29.39 -1.34
C ALA A 208 7.15 -29.52 0.06
N LYS A 209 8.48 -29.40 0.12
CA LYS A 209 9.26 -29.21 1.33
C LYS A 209 9.80 -27.78 1.35
N ILE A 210 9.46 -27.05 2.40
CA ILE A 210 9.72 -25.62 2.54
C ILE A 210 10.57 -25.38 3.79
N SER A 211 11.66 -24.63 3.67
CA SER A 211 12.49 -24.24 4.82
C SER A 211 13.09 -22.85 4.65
N VAL A 212 13.34 -22.14 5.75
CA VAL A 212 14.11 -20.88 5.69
C VAL A 212 15.56 -21.18 5.40
N ALA A 213 16.20 -20.47 4.46
CA ALA A 213 17.58 -20.68 4.07
C ALA A 213 18.56 -20.54 5.24
N LYS A 214 19.64 -21.34 5.23
CA LYS A 214 20.60 -21.43 6.35
C LYS A 214 21.13 -20.06 6.77
N LYS A 215 21.45 -19.19 5.81
CA LYS A 215 21.96 -17.84 6.05
C LYS A 215 21.05 -17.02 6.99
N TYR A 216 19.73 -17.11 6.81
CA TYR A 216 18.76 -16.38 7.63
C TYR A 216 18.43 -17.08 8.94
N ARG A 217 18.46 -18.42 8.96
CA ARG A 217 18.37 -19.18 10.22
C ARG A 217 19.48 -18.79 11.18
N ASP A 218 20.71 -18.71 10.68
CA ASP A 218 21.87 -18.32 11.48
C ASP A 218 21.80 -16.83 11.89
N LEU A 219 21.35 -15.95 10.98
CA LEU A 219 21.30 -14.51 11.21
C LEU A 219 20.25 -14.09 12.24
N PHE A 220 19.09 -14.76 12.23
CA PHE A 220 17.91 -14.39 13.03
C PHE A 220 17.53 -15.44 14.09
N GLY A 221 18.23 -16.57 14.17
CA GLY A 221 17.95 -17.63 15.13
C GLY A 221 16.68 -18.42 14.83
N ILE A 222 16.35 -18.62 13.54
CA ILE A 222 15.18 -19.41 13.13
C ILE A 222 15.54 -20.89 13.19
N ALA A 223 14.69 -21.70 13.83
CA ALA A 223 14.89 -23.15 13.90
C ALA A 223 14.89 -23.79 12.50
N ASN A 224 15.74 -24.79 12.30
CA ASN A 224 15.76 -25.58 11.07
C ASN A 224 14.59 -26.57 11.04
N LYS A 225 13.38 -26.05 10.86
CA LYS A 225 12.14 -26.82 10.78
C LYS A 225 11.56 -26.73 9.37
N THR A 226 11.61 -27.83 8.64
CA THR A 226 11.00 -27.96 7.32
C THR A 226 9.49 -28.14 7.46
N GLN A 227 8.72 -27.38 6.69
CA GLN A 227 7.29 -27.60 6.49
C GLN A 227 7.07 -28.51 5.29
N THR A 228 6.07 -29.38 5.36
CA THR A 228 5.68 -30.26 4.25
C THR A 228 4.23 -30.00 3.91
N VAL A 229 3.98 -29.64 2.65
CA VAL A 229 2.65 -29.30 2.13
C VAL A 229 2.38 -30.16 0.90
N LYS A 230 1.20 -30.77 0.83
CA LYS A 230 0.74 -31.45 -0.40
C LYS A 230 0.30 -30.39 -1.41
N VAL A 231 0.72 -30.53 -2.66
CA VAL A 231 0.40 -29.56 -3.71
C VAL A 231 -0.38 -30.29 -4.79
N THR A 232 -1.53 -29.74 -5.17
CA THR A 232 -2.26 -30.17 -6.37
C THR A 232 -2.20 -29.04 -7.38
N VAL A 233 -1.71 -29.31 -8.58
CA VAL A 233 -1.77 -28.36 -9.70
C VAL A 233 -2.92 -28.76 -10.59
N ILE A 234 -3.83 -27.81 -10.84
CA ILE A 234 -4.96 -27.98 -11.76
C ILE A 234 -4.75 -27.05 -12.94
N GLU A 235 -4.96 -27.57 -14.14
CA GLU A 235 -4.91 -26.79 -15.38
C GLU A 235 -6.32 -26.38 -15.77
N HIS A 236 -6.52 -25.09 -15.97
CA HIS A 236 -7.78 -24.54 -16.46
C HIS A 236 -7.67 -24.30 -17.96
N PRO A 237 -8.53 -24.91 -18.80
CA PRO A 237 -8.62 -24.53 -20.20
C PRO A 237 -9.20 -23.11 -20.33
N ASP A 238 -8.85 -22.39 -21.39
CA ASP A 238 -9.46 -21.09 -21.70
C ASP A 238 -11.00 -21.23 -21.72
N GLU A 239 -11.70 -20.51 -20.85
CA GLU A 239 -13.11 -20.19 -21.12
C GLU A 239 -13.14 -19.11 -22.21
N PRO A 240 -13.94 -19.27 -23.28
CA PRO A 240 -14.00 -18.28 -24.35
C PRO A 240 -14.66 -17.00 -23.84
N GLY A 241 -13.82 -16.03 -23.48
CA GLY A 241 -14.19 -14.63 -23.31
C GLY A 241 -14.32 -14.15 -21.88
N GLU A 242 -13.21 -13.67 -21.30
CA GLU A 242 -13.20 -12.46 -20.46
C GLU A 242 -11.74 -12.02 -20.29
N GLY A 243 -11.30 -11.14 -21.20
CA GLY A 243 -10.06 -10.41 -21.02
C GLY A 243 -10.28 -9.32 -19.99
N GLY A 244 -9.39 -9.24 -18.99
CA GLY A 244 -9.26 -8.11 -18.09
C GLY A 244 -10.25 -8.13 -16.93
N TRP A 245 -9.76 -7.70 -15.78
CA TRP A 245 -10.46 -7.69 -14.51
C TRP A 245 -11.87 -7.07 -14.60
N GLY A 246 -12.90 -7.90 -14.36
CA GLY A 246 -14.17 -7.45 -13.81
C GLY A 246 -15.41 -7.93 -14.54
N ALA A 247 -15.98 -9.07 -14.13
CA ALA A 247 -17.43 -9.33 -14.26
C ALA A 247 -17.93 -10.52 -13.41
N ALA A 248 -17.71 -10.52 -12.09
CA ALA A 248 -18.47 -11.43 -11.22
C ALA A 248 -19.90 -10.92 -10.96
N ARG A 249 -20.75 -10.86 -12.01
CA ARG A 249 -22.21 -10.83 -11.88
C ARG A 249 -22.87 -11.47 -13.10
N LYS A 250 -23.14 -12.78 -13.01
CA LYS A 250 -24.43 -13.39 -13.39
C LYS A 250 -24.42 -14.90 -13.14
N ALA A 251 -25.05 -15.34 -12.07
CA ALA A 251 -25.62 -16.68 -11.97
C ALA A 251 -26.78 -16.67 -10.95
N ALA A 252 -27.94 -16.19 -11.38
CA ALA A 252 -29.23 -16.55 -10.79
C ALA A 252 -30.33 -16.25 -11.79
N ALA A 253 -30.49 -17.12 -12.78
CA ALA A 253 -31.74 -17.22 -13.53
C ALA A 253 -31.89 -18.64 -14.07
N GLY A 254 -32.77 -19.40 -13.44
CA GLY A 254 -33.16 -20.73 -13.87
C GLY A 254 -34.33 -21.24 -13.03
N ALA A 255 -35.55 -20.84 -13.41
CA ALA A 255 -36.78 -21.66 -13.46
C ALA A 255 -38.03 -20.80 -13.20
N GLY A 256 -38.93 -20.76 -14.18
CA GLY A 256 -40.26 -20.17 -14.06
C GLY A 256 -40.83 -19.78 -15.43
N ALA A 257 -41.49 -20.74 -16.07
CA ALA A 257 -42.12 -20.63 -17.38
C ALA A 257 -43.44 -19.82 -17.36
N ASP A 258 -43.90 -19.53 -18.58
CA ASP A 258 -45.28 -19.25 -19.03
C ASP A 258 -45.73 -17.78 -19.27
N ALA A 259 -45.70 -17.45 -20.57
CA ALA A 259 -46.83 -17.07 -21.42
C ALA A 259 -47.68 -15.79 -21.16
N HIS A 260 -47.57 -14.88 -22.13
CA HIS A 260 -48.59 -14.02 -22.77
C HIS A 260 -49.44 -13.01 -21.96
N ALA A 261 -49.30 -11.72 -22.33
CA ALA A 261 -50.33 -10.83 -22.90
C ALA A 261 -50.35 -9.38 -22.35
N HIS A 262 -50.06 -8.44 -23.26
CA HIS A 262 -50.78 -7.18 -23.53
C HIS A 262 -51.08 -6.08 -22.48
N HIS A 263 -50.70 -4.86 -22.89
CA HIS A 263 -51.34 -3.53 -22.75
C HIS A 263 -50.91 -2.49 -21.68
N ALA A 264 -50.81 -1.28 -22.23
CA ALA A 264 -50.45 0.04 -21.70
C ALA A 264 -51.30 0.59 -20.53
N GLY A 265 -50.77 1.59 -19.82
CA GLY A 265 -51.58 2.51 -19.01
C GLY A 265 -50.81 3.35 -17.97
N HIS A 266 -51.09 4.65 -17.94
CA HIS A 266 -50.44 5.73 -17.20
C HIS A 266 -50.58 5.71 -15.67
N GLY A 267 -49.64 6.38 -14.98
CA GLY A 267 -49.97 7.51 -14.11
C GLY A 267 -49.90 7.38 -12.57
N LYS A 268 -48.98 8.18 -12.01
CA LYS A 268 -49.03 8.96 -10.74
C LYS A 268 -48.71 8.34 -9.36
N ALA A 269 -47.84 9.11 -8.70
CA ALA A 269 -47.73 9.45 -7.27
C ALA A 269 -46.98 8.52 -6.30
N GLN A 270 -45.87 9.05 -5.76
CA GLN A 270 -45.17 8.57 -4.57
C GLN A 270 -45.89 8.97 -3.27
N PRO A 271 -45.60 8.27 -2.16
CA PRO A 271 -45.01 8.96 -0.99
C PRO A 271 -43.99 8.07 -0.21
N PRO A 272 -43.50 8.52 0.95
CA PRO A 272 -42.24 9.20 1.20
C PRO A 272 -41.06 8.24 1.52
N VAL A 273 -39.85 8.60 1.08
CA VAL A 273 -38.60 7.93 1.50
C VAL A 273 -38.20 8.40 2.90
N SER A 274 -38.24 7.49 3.87
CA SER A 274 -37.60 7.65 5.17
C SER A 274 -36.09 7.48 5.04
N LEU A 275 -35.36 8.36 5.72
CA LEU A 275 -33.89 8.41 5.87
C LEU A 275 -33.27 7.02 6.03
N ALA A 276 -32.52 6.57 5.02
CA ALA A 276 -31.62 5.44 5.11
C ALA A 276 -30.22 5.92 5.52
N GLU A 277 -29.62 5.09 6.36
CA GLU A 277 -28.48 5.35 7.21
C GLU A 277 -27.15 5.53 6.46
N ALA A 278 -26.24 6.19 7.16
CA ALA A 278 -24.89 6.52 6.76
C ALA A 278 -24.11 5.31 6.21
N THR A 279 -23.59 5.46 4.99
CA THR A 279 -22.54 4.62 4.43
C THR A 279 -21.22 4.90 5.15
N GLY A 280 -21.02 4.23 6.28
CA GLY A 280 -19.73 4.12 6.95
C GLY A 280 -18.81 3.18 6.18
N GLY A 281 -18.16 3.69 5.15
CA GLY A 281 -17.03 3.03 4.51
C GLY A 281 -15.83 3.03 5.47
N THR A 282 -15.52 1.88 6.04
CA THR A 282 -14.19 1.43 6.50
C THR A 282 -14.34 0.02 7.07
N ALA A 283 -13.96 -1.02 6.31
CA ALA A 283 -13.63 -2.32 6.86
C ALA A 283 -12.60 -3.02 5.96
N PRO A 284 -11.52 -3.59 6.51
CA PRO A 284 -10.46 -4.25 5.75
C PRO A 284 -10.96 -5.59 5.21
N THR A 285 -10.88 -5.77 3.89
CA THR A 285 -11.17 -7.04 3.22
C THR A 285 -10.03 -8.02 3.49
N TYR A 286 -10.28 -9.02 4.34
CA TYR A 286 -9.45 -10.22 4.44
C TYR A 286 -10.15 -11.38 3.73
N ASN A 287 -9.39 -12.13 2.93
CA ASN A 287 -9.67 -13.44 2.34
C ASN A 287 -10.91 -14.15 2.89
N VAL A 288 -12.00 -14.16 2.12
CA VAL A 288 -13.14 -15.05 2.35
C VAL A 288 -13.08 -16.15 1.31
N GLY A 289 -12.53 -17.31 1.71
CA GLY A 289 -12.64 -18.53 0.92
C GLY A 289 -14.11 -18.95 0.85
N HIS A 290 -14.60 -19.23 -0.36
CA HIS A 290 -15.93 -19.77 -0.59
C HIS A 290 -16.03 -21.22 -0.05
N GLY A 291 -16.56 -21.37 1.17
CA GLY A 291 -17.01 -22.65 1.70
C GLY A 291 -18.55 -22.79 1.60
N PRO A 292 -19.11 -24.00 1.49
CA PRO A 292 -20.52 -24.25 1.17
C PRO A 292 -21.50 -24.05 2.35
N HIS A 293 -21.14 -23.30 3.39
CA HIS A 293 -21.99 -23.13 4.57
C HIS A 293 -22.34 -21.66 4.84
N PRO A 294 -23.62 -21.35 5.11
CA PRO A 294 -24.04 -19.99 5.44
C PRO A 294 -23.39 -19.52 6.75
N PRO A 295 -22.91 -18.26 6.81
CA PRO A 295 -22.30 -17.72 8.01
C PRO A 295 -23.31 -17.65 9.17
N ALA A 296 -22.87 -18.06 10.36
CA ALA A 296 -23.66 -17.92 11.58
C ALA A 296 -23.93 -16.44 11.89
N PRO A 297 -25.11 -16.07 12.42
CA PRO A 297 -25.42 -14.69 12.75
C PRO A 297 -24.46 -14.14 13.82
N PRO A 298 -24.10 -12.84 13.76
CA PRO A 298 -23.14 -12.25 14.67
C PRO A 298 -23.66 -12.26 16.11
N ALA A 299 -22.96 -12.96 17.00
CA ALA A 299 -23.17 -12.83 18.43
C ALA A 299 -22.64 -11.46 18.91
N LEU A 300 -23.47 -10.73 19.66
CA LEU A 300 -23.10 -9.45 20.29
C LEU A 300 -21.84 -9.62 21.17
N PRO A 301 -20.77 -8.83 20.97
CA PRO A 301 -19.54 -8.98 21.75
C PRO A 301 -19.72 -8.58 23.21
N TRP A 302 -19.37 -9.47 24.12
CA TRP A 302 -19.26 -9.23 25.58
C TRP A 302 -18.05 -8.34 25.95
N ALA A 303 -17.47 -7.62 24.99
CA ALA A 303 -16.17 -6.94 25.09
C ALA A 303 -16.26 -5.44 25.41
N LEU A 304 -17.39 -4.97 25.96
CA LEU A 304 -17.44 -3.69 26.68
C LEU A 304 -16.94 -3.87 28.12
N LYS A 305 -15.66 -4.19 28.27
CA LYS A 305 -14.93 -3.89 29.51
C LYS A 305 -13.81 -2.92 29.18
N LYS A 306 -14.04 -1.65 29.55
CA LYS A 306 -13.04 -0.60 29.69
C LYS A 306 -11.76 -1.19 30.30
N ASN A 307 -10.65 -1.10 29.58
CA ASN A 307 -9.33 -0.70 30.08
C ASN A 307 -8.27 -0.86 28.98
N ALA A 308 -8.20 0.12 28.08
CA ALA A 308 -7.04 0.35 27.22
C ALA A 308 -6.68 1.83 27.27
N ARG A 309 -6.20 2.29 28.42
CA ARG A 309 -5.60 3.62 28.60
C ARG A 309 -4.25 3.44 29.24
N THR A 310 -3.27 2.95 28.49
CA THR A 310 -1.83 3.10 28.77
C THR A 310 -1.01 2.52 27.60
N SER A 311 -1.12 3.14 26.44
CA SER A 311 0.00 3.19 25.50
C SER A 311 0.56 4.61 25.55
N ALA A 312 1.87 4.73 25.67
CA ALA A 312 2.56 6.00 25.88
C ALA A 312 2.19 7.03 24.81
N ASN A 313 1.99 8.29 25.23
CA ASN A 313 1.80 9.44 24.36
C ASN A 313 3.07 9.71 23.52
N ILE A 314 3.25 8.97 22.44
CA ILE A 314 3.97 9.44 21.26
C ILE A 314 2.92 9.39 20.15
N GLY A 315 2.13 10.46 20.07
CA GLY A 315 0.98 10.61 19.18
C GLY A 315 1.40 11.23 17.85
N ASP A 316 0.74 10.82 16.77
CA ASP A 316 0.71 11.60 15.54
C ASP A 316 0.05 12.89 15.96
N LYS A 317 0.78 13.98 15.82
CA LYS A 317 0.11 15.27 15.88
C LYS A 317 -0.55 15.42 14.54
N ALA A 318 -1.73 16.02 14.48
CA ALA A 318 -2.34 16.22 13.17
C ALA A 318 -1.33 16.97 12.25
N GLY A 319 -1.14 16.50 11.02
CA GLY A 319 -0.07 16.97 10.13
C GLY A 319 1.36 16.44 10.38
N GLN A 320 1.57 15.55 11.35
CA GLN A 320 2.85 14.87 11.64
C GLN A 320 2.62 13.41 12.00
N THR A 321 3.17 12.49 11.23
CA THR A 321 3.11 11.06 11.50
C THR A 321 4.48 10.54 11.95
N ASP A 322 4.52 9.63 12.90
CA ASP A 322 5.73 8.87 13.22
C ASP A 322 5.91 7.63 12.30
N GLY A 323 5.02 7.49 11.31
CA GLY A 323 4.95 6.39 10.36
C GLY A 323 4.24 5.16 10.92
N SER A 324 4.24 4.95 12.23
CA SER A 324 3.81 3.68 12.84
C SER A 324 2.30 3.52 13.00
N ARG A 325 1.50 4.52 12.64
CA ARG A 325 0.05 4.46 12.74
C ARG A 325 -0.59 4.90 11.44
N GLN A 326 -1.77 4.36 11.22
CA GLN A 326 -2.69 4.82 10.19
C GLN A 326 -3.21 6.20 10.58
N ALA A 327 -2.67 7.24 9.95
CA ALA A 327 -3.16 8.60 10.11
C ALA A 327 -4.47 8.75 9.32
N PRO A 328 -5.49 9.45 9.84
CA PRO A 328 -6.68 9.74 9.05
C PRO A 328 -6.32 10.60 7.83
N GLY A 329 -6.80 10.21 6.65
CA GLY A 329 -6.64 10.99 5.43
C GLY A 329 -7.14 12.42 5.53
N ALA A 330 -6.55 13.28 4.71
CA ALA A 330 -6.91 14.68 4.64
C ALA A 330 -8.35 14.83 4.13
N LYS A 331 -9.23 15.45 4.92
CA LYS A 331 -10.65 15.61 4.56
C LYS A 331 -10.85 16.72 3.51
N PRO A 332 -11.51 16.44 2.38
CA PRO A 332 -11.86 17.43 1.37
C PRO A 332 -12.58 18.65 1.97
N ASN A 333 -12.28 19.85 1.46
CA ASN A 333 -13.07 21.01 1.84
C ASN A 333 -14.45 20.94 1.19
N ALA A 334 -15.50 21.11 1.99
CA ALA A 334 -16.89 21.03 1.51
C ALA A 334 -17.26 22.16 0.53
N LYS A 335 -16.47 23.23 0.48
CA LYS A 335 -16.70 24.40 -0.37
C LYS A 335 -15.37 24.94 -0.86
N ARG A 336 -15.43 25.55 -2.05
CA ARG A 336 -14.36 26.39 -2.58
C ARG A 336 -13.90 27.40 -1.51
N PRO A 337 -12.59 27.60 -1.32
CA PRO A 337 -12.12 28.53 -0.31
C PRO A 337 -12.48 29.96 -0.71
N THR A 338 -12.94 30.74 0.26
CA THR A 338 -13.31 32.16 0.09
C THR A 338 -12.36 33.04 0.90
N GLY A 339 -12.24 34.31 0.53
CA GLY A 339 -11.34 35.27 1.19
C GLY A 339 -9.98 35.42 0.50
N LYS A 340 -9.02 36.05 1.20
CA LYS A 340 -7.69 36.33 0.65
C LYS A 340 -6.82 35.06 0.67
N PRO A 341 -6.20 34.67 -0.46
CA PRO A 341 -5.18 33.63 -0.47
C PRO A 341 -4.01 33.97 0.46
N VAL A 342 -3.57 32.99 1.25
CA VAL A 342 -2.45 33.14 2.19
C VAL A 342 -1.60 31.89 2.15
N VAL A 343 -0.30 32.09 1.91
CA VAL A 343 0.75 31.08 2.10
C VAL A 343 1.53 31.48 3.35
N PRO A 344 1.19 30.96 4.54
CA PRO A 344 1.86 31.37 5.78
C PRO A 344 3.35 31.02 5.72
N ALA A 345 4.22 31.96 6.06
CA ALA A 345 5.67 31.72 6.07
C ALA A 345 6.07 30.61 7.07
N SER A 346 5.31 30.46 8.14
CA SER A 346 5.49 29.41 9.17
C SER A 346 4.89 28.05 8.79
N ALA A 347 4.13 27.97 7.69
CA ALA A 347 3.56 26.70 7.27
C ALA A 347 4.66 25.78 6.71
N PRO A 348 4.77 24.53 7.19
CA PRO A 348 5.58 23.53 6.50
C PRO A 348 5.00 23.30 5.10
N LYS A 349 5.88 23.02 4.13
CA LYS A 349 5.53 22.82 2.72
C LYS A 349 6.05 21.45 2.26
N PRO A 350 5.49 20.89 1.18
CA PRO A 350 6.09 19.74 0.52
C PRO A 350 7.45 20.08 -0.09
N ASP A 351 8.21 19.05 -0.43
CA ASP A 351 9.47 19.12 -1.18
C ASP A 351 9.38 18.11 -2.32
N LEU A 352 8.84 18.52 -3.47
CA LEU A 352 8.71 17.62 -4.60
C LEU A 352 10.06 17.42 -5.26
N ARG A 353 10.39 16.16 -5.50
CA ARG A 353 11.64 15.75 -6.15
C ARG A 353 11.30 14.74 -7.22
N SER A 354 11.94 14.86 -8.37
CA SER A 354 11.83 13.86 -9.42
C SER A 354 12.84 12.74 -9.22
N LEU A 355 12.47 11.52 -9.59
CA LEU A 355 13.39 10.40 -9.74
C LEU A 355 13.85 10.28 -11.21
N PRO A 356 15.02 9.69 -11.49
CA PRO A 356 15.38 9.36 -12.86
C PRO A 356 14.33 8.42 -13.49
N ALA A 357 14.03 8.60 -14.77
CA ALA A 357 13.14 7.71 -15.50
C ALA A 357 13.67 6.26 -15.57
N TYR A 358 12.77 5.28 -15.61
CA TYR A 358 13.06 3.83 -15.70
C TYR A 358 12.03 3.13 -16.59
N GLY A 359 12.13 1.83 -16.81
CA GLY A 359 11.24 1.10 -17.73
C GLY A 359 11.23 1.69 -19.14
N VAL A 360 12.39 2.16 -19.62
CA VAL A 360 12.55 2.88 -20.88
C VAL A 360 12.65 1.89 -22.03
N THR A 361 11.70 1.95 -22.95
CA THR A 361 11.60 1.05 -24.10
C THR A 361 11.31 1.84 -25.38
N ILE A 362 11.51 1.19 -26.54
CA ILE A 362 10.99 1.69 -27.81
C ILE A 362 9.64 1.04 -28.05
N VAL A 363 8.65 1.84 -28.44
CA VAL A 363 7.33 1.37 -28.85
C VAL A 363 7.05 1.80 -30.29
N ASP A 364 6.55 0.86 -31.10
CA ASP A 364 6.11 1.12 -32.47
C ASP A 364 4.69 1.73 -32.44
N GLY A 365 4.49 2.86 -33.11
CA GLY A 365 3.22 3.56 -33.21
C GLY A 365 2.09 2.75 -33.86
N LYS A 366 2.37 1.59 -34.48
CA LYS A 366 1.33 0.67 -34.97
C LYS A 366 0.33 0.25 -33.88
N GLU A 367 0.78 0.06 -32.64
CA GLU A 367 -0.10 -0.31 -31.52
C GLU A 367 -1.05 0.83 -31.11
N TYR A 368 -0.78 2.06 -31.58
CA TYR A 368 -1.51 3.27 -31.22
C TYR A 368 -2.05 4.04 -32.44
N ASP A 369 -2.34 3.35 -33.54
CA ASP A 369 -2.89 3.93 -34.78
C ASP A 369 -2.07 5.11 -35.35
N THR A 370 -0.76 5.10 -35.08
CA THR A 370 0.22 6.05 -35.64
C THR A 370 1.33 5.30 -36.39
N PRO A 371 0.99 4.54 -37.45
CA PRO A 371 1.94 3.65 -38.12
C PRO A 371 3.13 4.43 -38.69
N GLY A 372 4.34 3.88 -38.50
CA GLY A 372 5.58 4.48 -38.99
C GLY A 372 6.18 5.52 -38.04
N LYS A 373 5.63 5.66 -36.83
CA LYS A 373 6.20 6.45 -35.73
C LYS A 373 6.92 5.55 -34.74
N ASP A 374 8.04 6.04 -34.20
CA ASP A 374 8.77 5.39 -33.12
C ASP A 374 8.73 6.27 -31.87
N TYR A 375 8.40 5.70 -30.73
CA TYR A 375 8.31 6.41 -29.46
C TYR A 375 9.29 5.86 -28.43
N VAL A 376 9.82 6.74 -27.58
CA VAL A 376 10.48 6.33 -26.33
C VAL A 376 9.47 6.38 -25.21
N ALA A 377 9.02 5.21 -24.76
CA ALA A 377 8.21 5.05 -23.56
C ALA A 377 9.10 4.98 -22.31
N PHE A 378 8.58 5.41 -21.17
CA PHE A 378 9.30 5.42 -19.89
C PHE A 378 8.35 5.60 -18.69
N SER A 379 8.76 5.14 -17.52
CA SER A 379 8.12 5.51 -16.25
C SER A 379 8.78 6.76 -15.65
N ALA A 380 7.96 7.67 -15.13
CA ALA A 380 8.39 8.89 -14.45
C ALA A 380 7.77 8.96 -13.05
N ASN A 381 8.52 9.52 -12.10
CA ASN A 381 8.07 9.65 -10.71
C ASN A 381 8.39 11.04 -10.14
N VAL A 382 7.43 11.61 -9.43
CA VAL A 382 7.61 12.76 -8.54
C VAL A 382 7.21 12.34 -7.12
N TRP A 383 8.08 12.60 -6.14
CA TRP A 383 7.84 12.21 -4.76
C TRP A 383 8.00 13.37 -3.79
N ASN A 384 7.32 13.29 -2.65
CA ASN A 384 7.34 14.33 -1.63
C ASN A 384 8.32 13.97 -0.51
N ALA A 385 9.47 14.64 -0.46
CA ALA A 385 10.48 14.45 0.58
C ALA A 385 10.13 15.12 1.93
N GLY A 386 8.95 15.78 2.01
CA GLY A 386 8.44 16.44 3.20
C GLY A 386 9.01 17.85 3.41
N PRO A 387 8.79 18.46 4.60
CA PRO A 387 8.24 17.86 5.81
C PRO A 387 6.71 17.84 5.90
N ALA A 388 5.98 18.29 4.88
CA ALA A 388 4.51 18.27 4.84
C ALA A 388 3.95 17.59 3.59
N GLN A 389 2.78 16.98 3.72
CA GLN A 389 2.00 16.48 2.58
C GLN A 389 1.66 17.61 1.61
N LEU A 390 1.55 17.27 0.32
CA LEU A 390 0.92 18.13 -0.68
C LEU A 390 -0.58 17.82 -0.68
N VAL A 391 -1.42 18.84 -0.52
CA VAL A 391 -2.89 18.71 -0.55
C VAL A 391 -3.46 19.71 -1.54
N VAL A 392 -4.15 19.22 -2.56
CA VAL A 392 -4.79 20.04 -3.59
C VAL A 392 -6.27 19.67 -3.70
N ASP A 393 -7.16 20.67 -3.66
CA ASP A 393 -8.57 20.47 -4.03
C ASP A 393 -8.87 21.11 -5.38
N GLY A 394 -9.57 20.38 -6.24
CA GLY A 394 -10.28 20.91 -7.40
C GLY A 394 -11.73 21.20 -7.09
N PHE A 395 -12.25 22.32 -7.60
CA PHE A 395 -13.69 22.63 -7.57
C PHE A 395 -14.20 22.95 -8.98
N ARG A 396 -15.08 22.10 -9.51
CA ARG A 396 -15.73 22.27 -10.81
C ARG A 396 -16.87 23.29 -10.70
N LYS A 397 -16.92 24.25 -11.63
CA LYS A 397 -18.09 25.11 -11.80
C LYS A 397 -19.17 24.34 -12.58
N PRO A 398 -20.48 24.60 -12.38
CA PRO A 398 -21.52 23.96 -13.18
C PRO A 398 -21.27 24.13 -14.68
N GLY A 399 -21.23 23.02 -15.42
CA GLY A 399 -21.03 22.99 -16.87
C GLY A 399 -19.61 23.33 -17.35
N ALA A 400 -18.63 23.50 -16.47
CA ALA A 400 -17.25 23.79 -16.87
C ALA A 400 -16.44 22.50 -17.08
N ASP A 401 -15.62 22.45 -18.12
CA ASP A 401 -14.78 21.28 -18.40
C ASP A 401 -13.65 21.12 -17.38
N LEU A 402 -13.11 22.22 -16.85
CA LEU A 402 -12.01 22.25 -15.89
C LEU A 402 -12.48 22.51 -14.44
N MET A 403 -11.71 22.00 -13.48
CA MET A 403 -11.79 22.45 -12.09
C MET A 403 -10.78 23.55 -11.81
N ASP A 404 -11.14 24.52 -10.97
CA ASP A 404 -10.15 25.43 -10.38
C ASP A 404 -9.46 24.73 -9.20
N ALA A 405 -8.13 24.72 -9.17
CA ALA A 405 -7.33 24.01 -8.17
C ALA A 405 -6.72 24.92 -7.11
N TYR A 406 -6.69 24.44 -5.86
CA TYR A 406 -6.19 25.16 -4.69
C TYR A 406 -5.28 24.27 -3.86
N GLN A 407 -4.08 24.75 -3.53
CA GLN A 407 -3.19 24.09 -2.58
C GLN A 407 -3.52 24.56 -1.16
N TYR A 408 -3.55 23.63 -0.21
CA TYR A 408 -3.82 23.90 1.20
C TYR A 408 -2.59 23.71 2.09
N PHE A 409 -2.50 24.55 3.12
CA PHE A 409 -1.39 24.53 4.09
C PHE A 409 -1.91 24.24 5.49
N TYR A 410 -1.24 23.32 6.17
CA TYR A 410 -1.60 22.86 7.50
C TYR A 410 -0.48 23.14 8.50
N ASP A 411 -0.83 23.48 9.74
CA ASP A 411 0.14 23.58 10.83
C ASP A 411 0.55 22.19 11.35
N ALA A 412 1.50 22.15 12.28
CA ALA A 412 1.94 20.91 12.94
C ALA A 412 0.88 20.25 13.84
N LYS A 413 -0.32 20.84 13.95
CA LYS A 413 -1.51 20.28 14.59
C LYS A 413 -2.59 19.97 13.55
N GLY A 414 -2.26 19.97 12.26
CA GLY A 414 -3.11 19.61 11.14
C GLY A 414 -4.31 20.54 10.99
N LYS A 415 -4.24 21.72 11.58
CA LYS A 415 -5.20 22.78 11.34
C LYS A 415 -4.83 23.44 10.01
N GLN A 416 -5.78 23.55 9.11
CA GLN A 416 -5.61 24.35 7.90
C GLN A 416 -5.39 25.82 8.30
N ILE A 417 -4.26 26.39 7.89
CA ILE A 417 -3.83 27.75 8.23
C ILE A 417 -3.67 28.65 6.99
N GLY A 418 -3.82 28.10 5.79
CA GLY A 418 -3.76 28.87 4.56
C GLY A 418 -4.17 28.06 3.34
N TYR A 419 -4.30 28.77 2.22
CA TYR A 419 -4.49 28.18 0.90
C TYR A 419 -4.00 29.16 -0.17
N THR A 420 -3.71 28.65 -1.36
CA THR A 420 -3.44 29.47 -2.56
C THR A 420 -4.04 28.81 -3.80
N PRO A 421 -4.60 29.59 -4.76
CA PRO A 421 -4.85 29.08 -6.10
C PRO A 421 -3.56 28.52 -6.70
N THR A 422 -3.64 27.38 -7.37
CA THR A 422 -2.45 26.66 -7.83
C THR A 422 -2.57 26.09 -9.24
N GLY A 423 -3.69 26.29 -9.94
CA GLY A 423 -3.85 25.89 -11.34
C GLY A 423 -5.25 25.38 -11.61
N THR A 424 -5.35 24.36 -12.45
CA THR A 424 -6.60 23.70 -12.82
C THR A 424 -6.49 22.18 -12.66
N MET A 425 -7.63 21.49 -12.72
CA MET A 425 -7.65 20.05 -13.01
C MET A 425 -8.47 19.80 -14.26
N GLU A 426 -8.04 18.84 -15.07
CA GLU A 426 -8.70 18.40 -16.30
C GLU A 426 -9.13 16.95 -16.22
N TRP A 427 -10.21 16.59 -16.92
CA TRP A 427 -10.69 15.22 -17.00
C TRP A 427 -10.01 14.51 -18.17
N ASP A 428 -9.40 13.36 -17.92
CA ASP A 428 -8.83 12.52 -18.98
C ASP A 428 -9.80 11.37 -19.29
N PRO A 429 -10.47 11.35 -20.47
CA PRO A 429 -11.45 10.32 -20.81
C PRO A 429 -10.81 9.05 -21.39
N ARG A 430 -9.48 9.00 -21.53
CA ARG A 430 -8.81 7.87 -22.20
C ARG A 430 -8.87 6.60 -21.34
N PRO A 431 -9.12 5.41 -21.93
CA PRO A 431 -9.08 4.14 -21.20
C PRO A 431 -7.78 3.99 -20.39
N GLY A 432 -7.88 3.56 -19.13
CA GLY A 432 -6.75 3.49 -18.20
C GLY A 432 -6.41 4.81 -17.48
N HIS A 433 -6.91 5.95 -17.95
CA HIS A 433 -6.68 7.28 -17.38
C HIS A 433 -7.97 8.02 -16.99
N VAL A 434 -9.07 7.29 -16.78
CA VAL A 434 -10.43 7.82 -16.56
C VAL A 434 -10.60 8.46 -15.17
N HIS A 435 -9.89 9.55 -14.92
CA HIS A 435 -9.85 10.32 -13.68
C HIS A 435 -9.43 11.78 -13.91
N TRP A 436 -9.53 12.62 -12.87
CA TRP A 436 -9.08 14.01 -12.93
C TRP A 436 -7.56 14.13 -12.79
N HIS A 437 -6.95 15.09 -13.48
CA HIS A 437 -5.52 15.38 -13.46
C HIS A 437 -5.26 16.83 -13.08
N PHE A 438 -4.43 17.07 -12.07
CA PHE A 438 -3.86 18.38 -11.79
C PHE A 438 -2.89 18.81 -12.90
N THR A 439 -3.19 19.94 -13.55
CA THR A 439 -2.35 20.53 -14.60
C THR A 439 -1.09 21.14 -14.02
N ASP A 440 0.03 21.06 -14.73
CA ASP A 440 1.34 21.60 -14.35
C ASP A 440 2.01 20.89 -13.15
N PHE A 441 1.68 19.60 -12.90
CA PHE A 441 2.38 18.83 -11.86
C PHE A 441 3.80 18.45 -12.25
N ALA A 442 3.99 17.97 -13.48
CA ALA A 442 5.26 17.54 -14.01
C ALA A 442 5.36 17.87 -15.51
N SER A 443 6.57 17.93 -16.03
CA SER A 443 6.83 18.01 -17.47
C SER A 443 7.99 17.10 -17.84
N TYR A 444 7.91 16.52 -19.04
CA TYR A 444 8.94 15.61 -19.55
C TYR A 444 9.56 16.14 -20.82
N ARG A 445 10.89 16.06 -20.89
CA ARG A 445 11.66 16.53 -22.05
C ARG A 445 12.73 15.53 -22.41
N LEU A 446 12.90 15.29 -23.70
CA LEU A 446 14.10 14.65 -24.22
C LEU A 446 15.11 15.74 -24.55
N LEU A 447 16.25 15.72 -23.87
CA LEU A 447 17.32 16.68 -24.07
C LEU A 447 18.46 16.05 -24.87
N LYS A 448 19.09 16.84 -25.73
CA LYS A 448 20.34 16.49 -26.42
C LYS A 448 21.49 16.39 -25.43
N GLU A 449 22.66 15.94 -25.90
CA GLU A 449 23.86 15.83 -25.09
C GLU A 449 24.24 17.15 -24.39
N ASP A 450 24.13 18.27 -25.12
CA ASP A 450 24.35 19.64 -24.66
C ASP A 450 23.23 20.21 -23.77
N LYS A 451 22.25 19.38 -23.38
CA LYS A 451 21.08 19.69 -22.55
C LYS A 451 20.09 20.65 -23.19
N LYS A 452 20.18 20.93 -24.49
CA LYS A 452 19.10 21.61 -25.22
C LYS A 452 17.95 20.66 -25.48
N GLU A 453 16.74 21.20 -25.48
CA GLU A 453 15.53 20.44 -25.77
C GLU A 453 15.57 19.86 -27.20
N ALA A 454 15.22 18.57 -27.32
CA ALA A 454 15.01 17.89 -28.59
C ALA A 454 13.52 17.64 -28.82
N VAL A 455 12.84 17.11 -27.80
CA VAL A 455 11.41 16.78 -27.82
C VAL A 455 10.82 17.13 -26.46
N ARG A 456 9.58 17.63 -26.45
CA ARG A 456 8.77 17.83 -25.24
C ARG A 456 7.57 16.88 -25.33
N SER A 457 7.28 16.19 -24.22
CA SER A 457 6.07 15.36 -24.11
C SER A 457 4.83 16.25 -24.02
N GLY A 458 3.68 15.78 -24.52
CA GLY A 458 2.40 16.44 -24.36
C GLY A 458 1.77 16.25 -22.98
N LYS A 459 2.33 15.38 -22.13
CA LYS A 459 1.80 15.10 -20.78
C LYS A 459 2.23 16.16 -19.77
N GLU A 460 1.26 16.96 -19.32
CA GLU A 460 1.48 18.05 -18.34
C GLU A 460 0.51 18.00 -17.15
N ALA A 461 -0.51 17.15 -17.21
CA ALA A 461 -1.49 16.96 -16.14
C ALA A 461 -1.46 15.53 -15.58
N PHE A 462 -1.54 15.40 -14.24
CA PHE A 462 -1.37 14.14 -13.50
C PHE A 462 -2.28 14.07 -12.29
N CYS A 463 -2.74 12.88 -11.91
CA CYS A 463 -3.48 12.67 -10.67
C CYS A 463 -2.48 12.42 -9.53
N LEU A 464 -2.57 13.18 -8.43
CA LEU A 464 -1.65 12.98 -7.30
C LEU A 464 -2.09 11.79 -6.44
N ALA A 465 -1.44 10.64 -6.63
CA ALA A 465 -1.67 9.44 -5.83
C ALA A 465 -0.39 8.91 -5.18
N ASN A 466 -0.56 8.19 -4.07
CA ASN A 466 0.55 7.60 -3.32
C ASN A 466 0.91 6.21 -3.87
N THR A 467 1.33 6.15 -5.13
CA THR A 467 1.57 4.89 -5.85
C THR A 467 2.81 4.15 -5.37
N ASP A 468 3.83 4.89 -4.92
CA ASP A 468 5.14 4.33 -4.57
C ASP A 468 5.62 4.77 -3.19
N ALA A 469 6.26 3.85 -2.46
CA ALA A 469 7.04 4.17 -1.28
C ALA A 469 8.50 4.51 -1.68
N VAL A 470 8.84 5.80 -1.71
CA VAL A 470 10.17 6.27 -2.15
C VAL A 470 11.15 6.41 -0.98
N ASP A 471 10.77 7.08 0.10
CA ASP A 471 11.57 7.12 1.32
C ASP A 471 10.71 7.22 2.58
N TYR A 472 10.34 6.08 3.15
CA TYR A 472 9.60 6.01 4.41
C TYR A 472 10.47 6.20 5.65
N THR A 473 11.74 6.55 5.49
CA THR A 473 12.65 6.82 6.60
C THR A 473 12.90 8.29 6.86
N VAL A 474 12.38 9.18 5.99
CA VAL A 474 12.37 10.62 6.24
C VAL A 474 11.43 10.97 7.39
N LYS A 475 11.67 12.15 7.97
CA LYS A 475 10.83 12.65 9.06
C LYS A 475 9.42 12.93 8.55
N ASN A 476 8.41 12.56 9.34
CA ASN A 476 6.99 12.70 9.03
C ASN A 476 6.49 11.82 7.88
N ALA A 477 7.24 10.80 7.44
CA ALA A 477 6.75 9.89 6.40
C ALA A 477 5.52 9.12 6.86
N ASN A 478 4.49 9.05 6.01
CA ASN A 478 3.30 8.25 6.27
C ASN A 478 3.50 6.83 5.73
N TRP A 479 3.57 5.81 6.60
CA TRP A 479 3.71 4.41 6.16
C TRP A 479 2.38 3.78 5.75
N HIS A 480 1.29 4.51 5.96
CA HIS A 480 -0.07 4.12 5.59
C HIS A 480 -0.76 5.29 4.89
N PRO A 481 -0.26 5.71 3.71
CA PRO A 481 -0.93 6.75 2.94
C PRO A 481 -2.32 6.27 2.51
N ASP A 482 -3.28 7.17 2.52
CA ASP A 482 -4.57 6.97 1.84
C ASP A 482 -4.42 7.31 0.34
N GLY A 483 -5.36 6.88 -0.49
CA GLY A 483 -5.33 7.21 -1.91
C GLY A 483 -4.11 6.64 -2.65
N THR A 484 -3.83 5.35 -2.42
CA THR A 484 -2.75 4.61 -3.11
C THR A 484 -3.17 4.04 -4.46
N ASP A 485 -4.43 4.24 -4.85
CA ASP A 485 -5.00 3.75 -6.10
C ASP A 485 -5.57 4.91 -6.90
N LEU A 486 -5.12 5.03 -8.15
CA LEU A 486 -5.53 6.06 -9.10
C LEU A 486 -7.06 6.07 -9.31
N SER A 487 -7.71 4.90 -9.27
CA SER A 487 -9.15 4.77 -9.51
C SER A 487 -10.02 5.38 -8.41
N THR A 488 -9.48 5.49 -7.19
CA THR A 488 -10.20 6.02 -6.02
C THR A 488 -9.71 7.40 -5.60
N SER A 489 -8.48 7.77 -5.96
CA SER A 489 -7.85 9.00 -5.47
C SER A 489 -8.28 10.26 -6.22
N CYS A 490 -8.62 10.14 -7.50
CA CYS A 490 -8.75 11.30 -8.39
C CYS A 490 -10.16 11.46 -8.99
N GLY A 491 -11.15 10.88 -8.31
CA GLY A 491 -12.57 11.06 -8.61
C GLY A 491 -13.03 10.47 -9.95
N GLN A 492 -14.32 10.65 -10.22
CA GLN A 492 -15.00 10.23 -11.44
C GLN A 492 -15.43 11.44 -12.29
N GLU A 493 -15.92 11.21 -13.51
CA GLU A 493 -16.25 12.27 -14.47
C GLU A 493 -17.25 13.29 -13.90
N ASN A 494 -18.25 12.78 -13.18
CA ASN A 494 -19.30 13.59 -12.57
C ASN A 494 -18.88 14.25 -11.24
N SER A 495 -17.61 14.18 -10.86
CA SER A 495 -17.11 14.83 -9.65
C SER A 495 -17.22 16.35 -9.76
N ILE A 496 -17.86 16.96 -8.75
CA ILE A 496 -17.94 18.42 -8.60
C ILE A 496 -16.76 18.98 -7.80
N SER A 497 -16.05 18.12 -7.07
CA SER A 497 -14.82 18.43 -6.36
C SER A 497 -13.99 17.17 -6.19
N VAL A 498 -12.68 17.31 -6.24
CA VAL A 498 -11.70 16.22 -6.00
C VAL A 498 -10.66 16.74 -5.03
N ARG A 499 -10.15 15.87 -4.16
CA ARG A 499 -8.95 16.13 -3.36
C ARG A 499 -7.89 15.12 -3.76
N GLU A 500 -6.72 15.63 -4.12
CA GLU A 500 -5.55 14.81 -4.42
C GLU A 500 -4.45 15.11 -3.40
N VAL A 501 -3.78 14.07 -2.91
CA VAL A 501 -2.82 14.15 -1.79
C VAL A 501 -1.59 13.33 -2.09
N LEU A 502 -0.42 13.97 -2.06
CA LEU A 502 0.87 13.28 -2.08
C LEU A 502 1.54 13.36 -0.70
N ASP A 503 1.52 12.24 0.00
CA ASP A 503 2.00 12.10 1.37
C ASP A 503 3.54 12.12 1.45
N VAL A 504 4.06 12.47 2.62
CA VAL A 504 5.50 12.52 2.86
C VAL A 504 6.11 11.12 2.74
N GLY A 505 7.18 11.01 1.95
CA GLY A 505 7.88 9.76 1.66
C GLY A 505 7.27 8.96 0.50
N SER A 506 6.08 9.31 0.05
CA SER A 506 5.41 8.68 -1.09
C SER A 506 5.75 9.39 -2.40
N GLY A 507 5.71 8.63 -3.49
CA GLY A 507 5.83 9.11 -4.85
C GLY A 507 4.63 8.73 -5.69
N ASP A 508 4.50 9.46 -6.80
CA ASP A 508 3.48 9.31 -7.81
C ASP A 508 4.17 8.92 -9.13
N THR A 509 3.98 7.67 -9.55
CA THR A 509 4.59 7.09 -10.75
C THR A 509 3.56 6.91 -11.85
N TYR A 510 3.94 7.34 -13.05
CA TYR A 510 3.21 7.02 -14.27
C TYR A 510 4.12 6.43 -15.34
N THR A 511 3.65 5.37 -15.98
CA THR A 511 4.21 4.88 -17.24
C THR A 511 3.69 5.75 -18.39
N GLN A 512 4.60 6.22 -19.23
CA GLN A 512 4.37 7.08 -20.39
C GLN A 512 4.53 6.24 -21.67
N ASP A 513 3.54 5.41 -21.97
CA ASP A 513 3.54 4.49 -23.11
C ASP A 513 2.74 5.04 -24.31
N LEU A 514 1.69 5.81 -24.05
CA LEU A 514 0.87 6.41 -25.12
C LEU A 514 1.65 7.47 -25.93
N PRO A 515 1.36 7.62 -27.24
CA PRO A 515 2.02 8.60 -28.13
C PRO A 515 2.08 10.04 -27.59
N ASP A 516 1.01 10.53 -26.98
CA ASP A 516 0.93 11.90 -26.44
C ASP A 516 1.70 12.06 -25.10
N GLN A 517 2.12 10.95 -24.50
CA GLN A 517 2.78 10.89 -23.19
C GLN A 517 4.28 10.58 -23.33
N SER A 518 4.64 9.77 -24.31
CA SER A 518 6.00 9.38 -24.68
C SER A 518 6.70 10.45 -25.53
N PHE A 519 7.94 10.18 -25.97
CA PHE A 519 8.64 11.06 -26.92
C PHE A 519 8.59 10.48 -28.33
N ASP A 520 7.97 11.19 -29.29
CA ASP A 520 8.13 10.89 -30.72
C ASP A 520 9.60 11.10 -31.12
N ILE A 521 10.29 10.01 -31.43
CA ILE A 521 11.69 10.01 -31.85
C ILE A 521 11.89 9.68 -33.33
N THR A 522 10.81 9.65 -34.12
CA THR A 522 10.83 9.24 -35.53
C THR A 522 11.93 9.95 -36.31
N ASP A 523 12.01 11.28 -36.17
CA ASP A 523 12.97 12.14 -36.86
C ASP A 523 14.14 12.59 -35.97
N VAL A 524 14.23 12.05 -34.74
CA VAL A 524 15.32 12.36 -33.81
C VAL A 524 16.57 11.56 -34.20
N PRO A 525 17.73 12.19 -34.45
CA PRO A 525 18.95 11.47 -34.83
C PRO A 525 19.40 10.43 -33.79
N ASN A 526 20.24 9.48 -34.22
CA ASN A 526 20.93 8.60 -33.29
C ASN A 526 21.95 9.39 -32.47
N GLY A 527 22.11 9.04 -31.19
CA GLY A 527 23.02 9.75 -30.29
C GLY A 527 22.70 9.58 -28.81
N THR A 528 23.43 10.33 -27.99
CA THR A 528 23.19 10.38 -26.53
C THR A 528 22.16 11.46 -26.21
N TYR A 529 21.16 11.07 -25.42
CA TYR A 529 20.10 11.96 -24.94
C TYR A 529 19.87 11.80 -23.44
N TRP A 530 19.09 12.71 -22.88
CA TRP A 530 18.69 12.71 -21.48
C TRP A 530 17.19 12.91 -21.36
N ILE A 531 16.49 11.95 -20.76
CA ILE A 531 15.12 12.15 -20.32
C ILE A 531 15.17 13.03 -19.07
N GLN A 532 14.51 14.18 -19.12
CA GLN A 532 14.31 15.06 -17.98
C GLN A 532 12.90 14.86 -17.43
N VAL A 533 12.84 14.52 -16.15
CA VAL A 533 11.63 14.60 -15.34
C VAL A 533 11.74 15.88 -14.52
N LEU A 534 10.77 16.78 -14.66
CA LEU A 534 10.74 18.07 -13.96
C LEU A 534 9.42 18.25 -13.22
N ALA A 535 9.45 18.23 -11.89
CA ALA A 535 8.30 18.54 -11.04
C ALA A 535 8.02 20.05 -10.97
N ASN A 536 6.75 20.42 -10.85
CA ASN A 536 6.25 21.79 -10.66
C ASN A 536 6.92 22.81 -11.61
N PRO A 537 6.89 22.58 -12.94
CA PRO A 537 7.64 23.38 -13.92
C PRO A 537 7.30 24.88 -13.86
N GLU A 538 6.01 25.20 -13.69
CA GLU A 538 5.51 26.58 -13.63
C GLU A 538 5.57 27.20 -12.22
N LYS A 539 6.09 26.45 -11.22
CA LYS A 539 6.25 26.91 -9.83
C LYS A 539 4.95 27.39 -9.18
N ARG A 540 3.82 26.81 -9.62
CA ARG A 540 2.48 27.12 -9.09
C ARG A 540 2.29 26.52 -7.71
N LEU A 541 2.78 25.30 -7.51
CA LEU A 541 2.80 24.64 -6.20
C LEU A 541 3.84 25.32 -5.31
N LYS A 542 3.50 25.51 -4.04
CA LYS A 542 4.39 26.09 -3.04
C LYS A 542 5.08 24.99 -2.28
N GLU A 543 6.40 25.04 -2.34
CA GLU A 543 7.30 23.99 -1.87
C GLU A 543 8.39 24.60 -0.99
N THR A 544 9.16 23.75 -0.32
CA THR A 544 10.34 24.20 0.44
C THR A 544 11.49 24.62 -0.48
N SER A 545 11.64 23.96 -1.63
CA SER A 545 12.66 24.23 -2.64
C SER A 545 12.12 23.88 -4.02
N THR A 546 12.58 24.59 -5.05
CA THR A 546 12.35 24.23 -6.47
C THR A 546 13.65 23.86 -7.20
N SER A 547 14.77 23.85 -6.46
CA SER A 547 16.13 23.64 -7.00
C SER A 547 16.46 22.16 -7.24
N ASN A 548 15.62 21.27 -6.72
CA ASN A 548 15.77 19.81 -6.69
C ASN A 548 14.61 19.09 -7.42
N ASN A 549 13.83 19.84 -8.19
CA ASN A 549 12.67 19.32 -8.91
C ASN A 549 13.02 18.56 -10.20
N SER A 550 14.30 18.57 -10.62
CA SER A 550 14.70 17.96 -11.89
C SER A 550 15.59 16.75 -11.68
N ALA A 551 15.24 15.65 -12.37
CA ALA A 551 16.07 14.47 -12.51
C ALA A 551 16.35 14.17 -13.98
N LEU A 552 17.54 13.63 -14.26
CA LEU A 552 17.98 13.29 -15.61
C LEU A 552 18.33 11.80 -15.72
N ARG A 553 17.85 11.16 -16.78
CA ARG A 553 18.18 9.79 -17.15
C ARG A 553 18.86 9.74 -18.52
N LYS A 554 20.12 9.30 -18.58
CA LYS A 554 20.84 9.12 -19.84
C LYS A 554 20.24 7.95 -20.63
N ILE A 555 20.02 8.15 -21.93
CA ILE A 555 19.67 7.11 -22.91
C ILE A 555 20.54 7.26 -24.15
N VAL A 556 20.68 6.20 -24.93
CA VAL A 556 21.35 6.21 -26.23
C VAL A 556 20.39 5.69 -27.29
N LEU A 557 20.03 6.55 -28.24
CA LEU A 557 19.15 6.22 -29.35
C LEU A 557 19.97 5.72 -30.54
N GLY A 558 19.53 4.61 -31.10
CA GLY A 558 20.12 3.94 -32.25
C GLY A 558 19.08 3.43 -33.24
N GLY A 559 19.52 2.59 -34.17
CA GLY A 559 18.65 1.94 -35.16
C GLY A 559 18.35 2.81 -36.38
N LYS A 560 17.32 2.42 -37.12
CA LYS A 560 16.82 3.11 -38.32
C LYS A 560 15.34 3.47 -38.10
N PRO A 561 14.77 4.43 -38.85
CA PRO A 561 13.33 4.70 -38.79
C PRO A 561 12.50 3.42 -38.97
N GLY A 562 11.49 3.21 -38.10
CA GLY A 562 10.66 2.00 -38.03
C GLY A 562 11.35 0.77 -37.39
N ALA A 563 12.58 0.93 -36.90
CA ALA A 563 13.36 -0.09 -36.20
C ALA A 563 14.36 0.58 -35.25
N ARG A 564 13.87 1.53 -34.43
CA ARG A 564 14.70 2.26 -33.47
C ARG A 564 15.08 1.36 -32.30
N THR A 565 16.22 1.65 -31.68
CA THR A 565 16.70 0.95 -30.49
C THR A 565 17.06 1.95 -29.41
N VAL A 566 16.86 1.57 -28.14
CA VAL A 566 17.33 2.34 -26.99
C VAL A 566 18.27 1.50 -26.15
N SER A 567 19.39 2.09 -25.73
CA SER A 567 20.26 1.53 -24.68
C SER A 567 20.26 2.49 -23.50
N VAL A 568 20.15 1.94 -22.29
CA VAL A 568 20.00 2.76 -21.09
C VAL A 568 21.06 2.37 -20.05
N PRO A 569 22.17 3.13 -19.95
CA PRO A 569 23.24 2.83 -18.99
C PRO A 569 22.73 2.83 -17.55
N ALA A 570 23.33 2.10 -16.63
CA ALA A 570 22.96 2.18 -15.20
C ALA A 570 23.03 3.63 -14.65
N HIS A 571 22.09 4.00 -13.77
CA HIS A 571 22.16 5.24 -13.00
C HIS A 571 22.93 4.96 -11.70
N HIS A 572 24.24 5.12 -11.76
CA HIS A 572 25.15 4.73 -10.66
C HIS A 572 25.02 3.23 -10.34
N LEU A 573 24.64 2.85 -9.12
CA LEU A 573 24.45 1.45 -8.72
C LEU A 573 23.04 0.91 -9.03
N VAL A 574 22.16 1.73 -9.62
CA VAL A 574 20.80 1.32 -9.98
C VAL A 574 20.77 0.96 -11.47
N ASP A 575 20.52 -0.30 -11.74
CA ASP A 575 20.23 -0.83 -13.07
C ASP A 575 18.75 -1.20 -13.13
N ALA A 576 17.99 -0.53 -14.00
CA ALA A 576 16.53 -0.47 -13.92
C ALA A 576 15.86 -0.44 -15.30
N ASN A 577 16.53 -1.02 -16.30
CA ASN A 577 16.06 -1.18 -17.68
C ASN A 577 16.53 -2.47 -18.30
#